data_AF-A0A3D5DUQ4-F1
#
_entry.id   AF-A0A3D5DUQ4-F1
#
_cell.length_a   1.000
_cell.length_b   1.000
_cell.length_c   1.000
_cell.angle_alpha   90.00
_cell.angle_beta   90.00
_cell.angle_gamma   90.00
#
_symmetry.space_group_name_H-M   'P 1'
#
loop_
_entity.id
_entity.type
_entity.pdbx_description
1 polymer ?
#
loop_
_entity_poly.entity_id
_entity_poly.type
_entity_poly.pdbx_seq_one_letter_code
_entity_poly.pdbx_strand_id
1 'polypeptide(L)'
;MPKTRLAHGYCSRDPVAGACPYANICENCDNFVPADAGVLRAQLSDINTLRDDATRRGWDSEAARHARTAATIAGHLRHITAEPDNQ
;
A
#
# COMPACT_ATOMS: atom_id res chain seq x y z
N MET A 1 -10.23 -7.31 17.83
CA MET A 1 -10.82 -7.11 16.48
C MET A 1 -10.16 -8.11 15.54
N PRO A 2 -10.88 -9.05 14.92
CA PRO A 2 -10.29 -10.02 13.99
C PRO A 2 -9.78 -9.28 12.75
N LYS A 3 -8.48 -9.43 12.46
CA LYS A 3 -7.81 -8.83 11.30
C LYS A 3 -7.78 -9.84 10.16
N THR A 4 -8.39 -9.52 9.02
CA THR A 4 -8.36 -10.41 7.85
C THR A 4 -6.98 -10.31 7.19
N ARG A 5 -6.28 -11.42 7.04
CA ARG A 5 -4.93 -11.44 6.45
C ARG A 5 -4.97 -11.19 4.94
N LEU A 6 -4.07 -10.33 4.47
CA LEU A 6 -3.83 -9.99 3.05
C LEU A 6 -2.36 -10.28 2.70
N ALA A 7 -2.00 -10.18 1.41
CA ALA A 7 -0.67 -10.51 0.92
C ALA A 7 0.44 -9.73 1.66
N HIS A 8 0.25 -8.43 1.89
CA HIS A 8 1.26 -7.55 2.49
C HIS A 8 0.86 -6.97 3.86
N GLY A 9 -0.20 -7.50 4.48
CA GLY A 9 -0.74 -6.89 5.69
C GLY A 9 -2.03 -7.51 6.18
N TYR A 10 -2.85 -6.68 6.79
CA TYR A 10 -4.18 -7.08 7.25
C TYR A 10 -5.19 -5.96 7.03
N CYS A 11 -6.44 -6.36 6.79
CA CYS A 11 -7.57 -5.45 6.73
C CYS A 11 -8.07 -5.18 8.15
N SER A 12 -8.18 -3.91 8.53
CA SER A 12 -8.76 -3.46 9.81
C SER A 12 -10.30 -3.30 9.76
N ARG A 13 -10.92 -3.51 8.59
CA ARG A 13 -12.37 -3.42 8.40
C ARG A 13 -13.08 -4.45 9.28
N ASP A 14 -14.12 -4.00 9.98
CA ASP A 14 -14.87 -4.84 10.91
C ASP A 14 -15.58 -6.00 10.16
N PRO A 15 -15.52 -7.24 10.67
CA PRO A 15 -16.21 -8.39 10.08
C PRO A 15 -17.73 -8.22 9.95
N VAL A 16 -18.38 -7.39 10.77
CA VAL A 16 -19.83 -7.10 10.68
C VAL A 16 -20.20 -6.46 9.35
N ALA A 17 -19.25 -5.80 8.70
CA ALA A 17 -19.45 -5.17 7.40
C ALA A 17 -19.39 -6.19 6.23
N GLY A 18 -19.27 -7.48 6.51
CA GLY A 18 -19.25 -8.57 5.52
C GLY A 18 -17.97 -8.62 4.68
N ALA A 19 -17.96 -9.40 3.61
CA ALA A 19 -16.82 -9.48 2.70
C ALA A 19 -16.57 -8.14 1.97
N CYS A 20 -15.31 -7.75 1.82
CA CYS A 20 -14.94 -6.55 1.07
C CYS A 20 -15.00 -6.83 -0.44
N PRO A 21 -15.78 -6.09 -1.25
CA PRO A 21 -15.82 -6.28 -2.70
C PRO A 21 -14.50 -5.90 -3.39
N TYR A 22 -13.66 -5.12 -2.69
CA TYR A 22 -12.38 -4.61 -3.16
C TYR A 22 -11.19 -5.37 -2.56
N ALA A 23 -11.40 -6.60 -2.08
CA ALA A 23 -10.36 -7.42 -1.45
C ALA A 23 -9.08 -7.54 -2.30
N ASN A 24 -9.21 -7.48 -3.63
CA ASN A 24 -8.12 -7.54 -4.60
C ASN A 24 -7.35 -6.22 -4.79
N ILE A 25 -7.87 -5.08 -4.32
CA ILE A 25 -7.19 -3.77 -4.35
C ILE A 25 -7.02 -3.18 -2.95
N CYS A 26 -7.21 -4.01 -1.92
CA CYS A 26 -7.23 -3.57 -0.52
C CYS A 26 -5.95 -2.84 -0.10
N GLU A 27 -4.80 -3.13 -0.70
CA GLU A 27 -3.52 -2.46 -0.41
C GLU A 27 -3.52 -0.96 -0.73
N ASN A 28 -4.51 -0.48 -1.47
CA ASN A 28 -4.72 0.94 -1.77
C ASN A 28 -5.86 1.57 -0.93
N CYS A 29 -6.43 0.84 0.04
CA CYS A 29 -7.56 1.27 0.86
C CYS A 29 -7.11 1.77 2.25
N ASP A 30 -7.80 2.75 2.81
CA ASP A 30 -7.55 3.28 4.16
C ASP A 30 -7.64 2.23 5.28
N ASN A 31 -8.34 1.12 5.06
CA ASN A 31 -8.45 0.02 6.03
C ASN A 31 -7.27 -0.97 5.95
N PHE A 32 -6.31 -0.77 5.04
CA PHE A 32 -5.12 -1.61 4.96
C PHE A 32 -4.10 -1.19 6.00
N VAL A 33 -3.74 -2.14 6.85
CA VAL A 33 -2.65 -1.98 7.80
C VAL A 33 -1.48 -2.86 7.34
N PRO A 34 -0.33 -2.26 7.03
CA PRO A 34 0.85 -3.01 6.61
C PRO A 34 1.36 -3.92 7.73
N ALA A 35 1.78 -5.14 7.41
CA ALA A 35 2.35 -6.05 8.41
C ALA A 35 3.87 -5.84 8.62
N ASP A 36 4.57 -5.36 7.60
CA ASP A 36 6.03 -5.22 7.62
C ASP A 36 6.47 -4.00 6.78
N ALA A 37 7.22 -3.10 7.41
CA ALA A 37 7.83 -1.96 6.74
C ALA A 37 8.81 -2.39 5.63
N GLY A 38 9.47 -3.54 5.76
CA GLY A 38 10.34 -4.12 4.75
C GLY A 38 9.60 -4.40 3.43
N VAL A 39 8.42 -5.02 3.52
CA VAL A 39 7.57 -5.30 2.36
C VAL A 39 7.13 -4.01 1.66
N LEU A 40 6.69 -3.00 2.42
CA LEU A 40 6.33 -1.71 1.83
C LEU A 40 7.53 -0.97 1.21
N ARG A 41 8.74 -1.08 1.79
CA ARG A 41 9.95 -0.51 1.18
C ARG A 41 10.29 -1.19 -0.14
N ALA A 42 10.18 -2.51 -0.21
CA ALA A 42 10.39 -3.26 -1.46
C ALA A 42 9.37 -2.84 -2.53
N GLN A 43 8.08 -2.79 -2.18
CA GLN A 43 7.04 -2.37 -3.10
C GLN A 43 7.22 -0.91 -3.57
N LEU A 44 7.66 -0.01 -2.68
CA LEU A 44 7.98 1.37 -3.05
C LEU A 44 9.15 1.43 -4.05
N SER A 45 10.18 0.62 -3.86
CA SER A 45 11.31 0.50 -4.81
C SER A 45 10.84 0.05 -6.19
N ASP A 46 9.99 -0.98 -6.25
CA ASP A 46 9.46 -1.50 -7.51
C ASP A 46 8.60 -0.46 -8.23
N ILE A 47 7.72 0.25 -7.51
CA ILE A 47 6.86 1.28 -8.11
C ILE A 47 7.66 2.48 -8.60
N ASN A 48 8.72 2.89 -7.91
CA ASN A 48 9.62 3.94 -8.41
C ASN A 48 10.31 3.49 -9.70
N THR A 49 10.73 2.22 -9.79
CA THR A 49 11.31 1.67 -11.01
C THR A 49 10.34 1.70 -12.19
N LEU A 50 9.07 1.32 -11.95
CA LEU A 50 8.01 1.38 -12.97
C LEU A 50 7.66 2.82 -13.38
N ARG A 51 7.61 3.76 -12.43
CA ARG A 51 7.41 5.18 -12.71
C ARG A 51 8.50 5.70 -13.64
N ASP A 52 9.76 5.44 -13.31
CA ASP A 52 10.89 5.95 -14.06
C ASP A 52 10.95 5.32 -15.47
N ASP A 53 10.54 4.06 -15.61
CA ASP A 53 10.38 3.42 -16.92
C ASP A 53 9.27 4.04 -17.76
N ALA A 54 8.09 4.28 -17.17
CA ALA A 54 6.99 4.96 -17.83
C ALA A 54 7.39 6.37 -18.28
N THR A 55 8.13 7.11 -17.45
CA THR A 55 8.67 8.43 -17.82
C THR A 55 9.64 8.34 -19.01
N ARG A 56 10.60 7.40 -19.00
CA ARG A 56 11.53 7.21 -20.12
C ARG A 56 10.83 6.86 -21.44
N ARG A 57 9.67 6.20 -21.37
CA ARG A 57 8.85 5.83 -22.54
C ARG A 57 7.86 6.91 -22.97
N GLY A 58 7.73 8.01 -22.22
CA GLY A 58 6.73 9.06 -22.48
C GLY A 58 5.29 8.63 -22.18
N TRP A 59 5.09 7.68 -21.27
CA TRP A 59 3.76 7.23 -20.85
C TRP A 59 3.27 8.06 -19.66
N ASP A 60 2.92 9.31 -19.93
CA ASP A 60 2.68 10.32 -18.89
C ASP A 60 1.56 9.94 -17.91
N SER A 61 0.46 9.37 -18.41
CA SER A 61 -0.65 8.91 -17.58
C SER A 61 -0.25 7.76 -16.64
N GLU A 62 0.62 6.88 -17.11
CA GLU A 62 1.13 5.73 -16.37
C GLU A 62 2.14 6.17 -15.30
N ALA A 63 3.07 7.04 -15.67
CA ALA A 63 4.01 7.65 -14.73
C ALA A 63 3.26 8.39 -13.61
N ALA A 64 2.21 9.14 -13.95
CA ALA A 64 1.36 9.81 -12.97
C ALA A 64 0.61 8.82 -12.05
N ARG A 65 0.17 7.67 -12.58
CA ARG A 65 -0.46 6.62 -11.78
C ARG A 65 0.53 6.03 -10.76
N HIS A 66 1.73 5.65 -11.20
CA HIS A 66 2.77 5.13 -10.32
C HIS A 66 3.22 6.16 -9.27
N ALA A 67 3.31 7.44 -9.63
CA ALA A 67 3.63 8.50 -8.67
C ALA A 67 2.61 8.61 -7.53
N ARG A 68 1.31 8.51 -7.83
CA ARG A 68 0.26 8.50 -6.78
C ARG A 68 0.38 7.29 -5.86
N THR A 69 0.58 6.10 -6.41
CA THR A 69 0.75 4.88 -5.60
C THR A 69 2.01 4.97 -4.71
N ALA A 70 3.13 5.46 -5.24
CA ALA A 70 4.35 5.66 -4.45
C ALA A 70 4.13 6.64 -3.29
N ALA A 71 3.38 7.73 -3.50
CA ALA A 71 3.06 8.69 -2.46
C ALA A 71 2.22 8.07 -1.33
N THR A 72 1.23 7.24 -1.67
CA THR A 72 0.40 6.49 -0.69
C THR A 72 1.26 5.55 0.14
N ILE A 73 2.10 4.72 -0.48
CA ILE A 73 2.97 3.78 0.23
C ILE A 73 3.98 4.50 1.13
N ALA A 74 4.55 5.61 0.65
CA ALA A 74 5.43 6.45 1.47
C ALA A 74 4.69 7.03 2.69
N GLY A 75 3.40 7.36 2.55
CA GLY A 75 2.51 7.72 3.66
C GLY A 75 2.36 6.62 4.70
N HIS A 76 2.06 5.40 4.26
CA HIS A 76 1.97 4.24 5.15
C HIS A 76 3.30 3.96 5.86
N LEU A 77 4.43 4.02 5.15
CA LEU A 77 5.76 3.86 5.73
C LEU A 77 6.03 4.90 6.82
N ARG A 78 5.69 6.17 6.61
CA ARG A 78 5.83 7.20 7.65
C ARG A 78 4.98 6.89 8.87
N HIS A 79 3.74 6.45 8.68
CA HIS A 79 2.85 6.13 9.79
C HIS A 79 3.41 5.00 10.67
N ILE A 80 3.81 3.88 10.06
CA ILE A 80 4.31 2.71 10.80
C ILE A 80 5.73 2.87 11.35
N THR A 81 6.51 3.82 10.84
CA THR A 81 7.85 4.14 11.38
C THR A 81 7.81 5.23 12.44
N ALA A 82 6.75 6.06 12.44
CA ALA A 82 6.52 7.09 13.44
C ALA A 82 5.74 6.58 14.66
N GLU A 83 4.94 5.51 14.52
CA GLU A 83 4.39 4.79 15.68
C GLU A 83 5.51 3.95 16.31
N PRO A 84 6.03 4.30 17.51
CA PRO A 84 6.94 3.43 18.22
C PRO A 84 6.18 2.16 18.61
N ASP A 85 6.82 1.00 18.44
CA ASP A 85 6.34 -0.33 18.84
C ASP A 85 5.49 -0.27 20.12
N ASN A 86 4.17 -0.24 19.96
CA ASN A 86 3.22 -0.41 21.04
C ASN A 86 2.39 -1.64 20.71
N GLN A 87 3.07 -2.79 20.75
CA GLN A 87 2.48 -4.12 20.87
C GLN A 87 2.96 -4.73 22.18
#